data_AF-A0A6L7ZVJ0-F1
#
_entry.id   AF-A0A6L7ZVJ0-F1
#
_cell.length_a   1.000
_cell.length_b   1.000
_cell.length_c   1.000
_cell.angle_alpha   90.00
_cell.angle_beta   90.00
_cell.angle_gamma   90.00
#
_symmetry.space_group_name_H-M   'P 1'
#
loop_
_entity.id
_entity.type
_entity.pdbx_description
1 polymer ?
#
loop_
_entity_poly.entity_id
_entity_poly.type
_entity_poly.pdbx_seq_one_letter_code
_entity_poly.pdbx_strand_id
1 'polypeptide(L)'
;MTEAPGTALPENGRQREDIGPLIEEFTQTDGTYYRRTFERIGGSPRFVWIFHPWAALLGPVWYGARGLWNAAIPFLLVETFAFIQMARGLFGNLATDAYARVAQVEATLALRKKQLEAARAANADNVDVFERTVKSLEAAIGGIRREAAEIEQGAIWVALSGVAMLLLFKAAEGFWANRALEKRFSEWLSNRKIASGVTLRRTLL
;
A
#
# COMPACT_ATOMS: atom_id res chain seq x y z
N MET A 1 30.81 -26.50 61.45
CA MET A 1 29.65 -26.46 60.53
C MET A 1 29.38 -25.01 60.26
N THR A 2 29.83 -24.50 59.11
CA THR A 2 29.62 -23.11 58.70
C THR A 2 28.92 -23.21 57.35
N GLU A 3 27.62 -22.91 57.33
CA GLU A 3 26.83 -22.92 56.10
C GLU A 3 27.32 -21.82 55.16
N ALA A 4 27.53 -22.18 53.90
CA ALA A 4 27.87 -21.23 52.85
C ALA A 4 26.64 -20.37 52.51
N PRO A 5 26.79 -19.05 52.31
CA PRO A 5 25.67 -18.19 51.96
C PRO A 5 25.16 -18.57 50.57
N GLY A 6 23.87 -18.89 50.49
CA GLY A 6 23.19 -19.21 49.24
C GLY A 6 23.42 -18.09 48.22
N THR A 7 24.06 -18.44 47.11
CA THR A 7 24.22 -17.57 45.94
C THR A 7 22.85 -17.20 45.41
N ALA A 8 22.37 -16.01 45.77
CA ALA A 8 21.18 -15.44 45.17
C ALA A 8 21.44 -15.30 43.67
N LEU A 9 20.68 -16.03 42.85
CA LEU A 9 20.65 -15.85 41.40
C LEU A 9 20.47 -14.36 41.08
N PRO A 10 21.21 -13.79 40.12
CA PRO A 10 21.11 -12.38 39.76
C PRO A 10 19.64 -12.03 39.46
N GLU A 11 19.12 -10.95 40.06
CA GLU A 11 17.70 -10.57 39.98
C GLU A 11 17.14 -10.51 38.55
N ASN A 12 18.01 -10.22 37.58
CA ASN A 12 17.67 -10.15 36.16
C ASN A 12 17.19 -11.50 35.58
N GLY A 13 17.63 -12.63 36.14
CA GLY A 13 17.15 -13.97 35.75
C GLY A 13 15.74 -14.26 36.29
N ARG A 14 15.49 -13.93 37.56
CA ARG A 14 14.19 -14.12 38.23
C ARG A 14 13.10 -13.23 37.62
N GLN A 15 13.40 -11.97 37.29
CA GLN A 15 12.44 -11.10 36.60
C GLN A 15 12.09 -11.62 35.20
N ARG A 16 13.04 -12.20 34.46
CA ARG A 16 12.78 -12.77 33.12
C ARG A 16 11.94 -14.05 33.18
N GLU A 17 12.16 -14.91 34.17
CA GLU A 17 11.34 -16.10 34.40
C GLU A 17 9.87 -15.76 34.72
N ASP A 18 9.63 -14.69 35.49
CA ASP A 18 8.27 -14.24 35.84
C ASP A 18 7.51 -13.56 34.68
N ILE A 19 8.24 -12.96 33.73
CA ILE A 19 7.64 -12.29 32.56
C ILE A 19 7.17 -13.30 31.49
N GLY A 20 7.81 -14.47 31.41
CA GLY A 20 7.49 -15.50 30.41
C GLY A 20 6.01 -15.89 30.38
N PRO A 21 5.42 -16.33 31.51
CA PRO A 21 3.98 -16.65 31.60
C PRO A 21 3.06 -15.48 31.25
N LEU A 22 3.45 -14.24 31.58
CA LEU A 22 2.69 -13.03 31.26
C LEU A 22 2.63 -12.76 29.76
N ILE A 23 3.71 -13.05 29.02
CA ILE A 23 3.74 -12.93 27.56
C ILE A 23 2.80 -13.96 26.94
N GLU A 24 2.76 -15.18 27.46
CA GLU A 24 1.85 -16.23 26.98
C GLU A 24 0.39 -15.87 27.26
N GLU A 25 0.08 -15.37 28.46
CA GLU A 25 -1.23 -14.83 28.84
C GLU A 25 -1.67 -13.69 27.89
N PHE A 26 -0.75 -12.78 27.57
CA PHE A 26 -1.05 -11.64 26.73
C PHE A 26 -1.25 -12.01 25.26
N THR A 27 -0.39 -12.86 24.71
CA THR A 27 -0.38 -13.19 23.28
C THR A 27 -1.44 -14.22 22.91
N GLN A 28 -1.81 -15.11 23.85
CA GLN A 28 -2.75 -16.23 23.73
C GLN A 28 -2.43 -17.27 22.64
N THR A 29 -1.55 -16.93 21.70
CA THR A 29 -1.17 -17.70 20.52
C THR A 29 0.32 -17.56 20.33
N ASP A 30 1.00 -18.68 20.05
CA ASP A 30 2.44 -18.76 19.81
C ASP A 30 3.32 -18.11 20.91
N GLY A 31 2.96 -18.31 22.18
CA GLY A 31 3.64 -17.67 23.32
C GLY A 31 5.15 -17.93 23.37
N THR A 32 5.60 -19.13 22.98
CA THR A 32 7.03 -19.48 22.90
C THR A 32 7.80 -18.69 21.83
N TYR A 33 7.14 -18.29 20.74
CA TYR A 33 7.73 -17.41 19.72
C TYR A 33 7.85 -15.98 20.27
N TYR A 34 6.78 -15.45 20.87
CA TYR A 34 6.77 -14.08 21.38
C TYR A 34 7.68 -13.88 22.58
N ARG A 35 7.82 -14.88 23.47
CA ARG A 35 8.80 -14.84 24.57
C ARG A 35 10.20 -14.59 24.04
N ARG A 36 10.68 -15.44 23.12
CA ARG A 36 12.01 -15.31 22.50
C ARG A 36 12.17 -13.99 21.74
N THR A 37 11.10 -13.55 21.10
CA THR A 37 11.10 -12.32 20.30
C THR A 37 11.20 -11.08 21.18
N PHE A 38 10.40 -10.99 22.24
CA PHE A 38 10.41 -9.87 23.18
C PHE A 38 11.69 -9.82 24.00
N GLU A 39 12.22 -10.96 24.43
CA GLU A 39 13.53 -11.02 25.09
C GLU A 39 14.64 -10.45 24.19
N ARG A 40 14.60 -10.78 22.89
CA ARG A 40 15.59 -10.30 21.92
C ARG A 40 15.47 -8.79 21.65
N ILE A 41 14.24 -8.28 21.59
CA ILE A 41 13.99 -6.84 21.37
C ILE A 41 14.33 -6.03 22.63
N GLY A 42 13.85 -6.45 23.81
CA GLY A 42 14.11 -5.77 25.07
C GLY A 42 15.57 -5.88 25.56
N GLY A 43 16.29 -6.93 25.15
CA GLY A 43 17.71 -7.12 25.47
C GLY A 43 18.68 -6.32 24.59
N SER A 44 18.19 -5.62 23.56
CA SER A 44 19.02 -4.91 22.59
C SER A 44 18.72 -3.40 22.58
N PRO A 45 19.72 -2.52 22.74
CA PRO A 45 19.52 -1.07 22.61
C PRO A 45 19.34 -0.61 21.15
N ARG A 46 19.52 -1.51 20.17
CA ARG A 46 19.39 -1.26 18.73
C ARG A 46 18.13 -1.92 18.16
N PHE A 47 17.67 -1.40 17.02
CA PHE A 47 16.54 -2.00 16.29
C PHE A 47 16.86 -3.43 15.85
N VAL A 48 16.02 -4.38 16.27
CA VAL A 48 16.18 -5.80 15.92
C VAL A 48 15.21 -6.15 14.79
N TRP A 49 15.77 -6.52 13.63
CA TRP A 49 15.01 -6.93 12.47
C TRP A 49 14.50 -8.37 12.66
N ILE A 50 13.24 -8.52 13.08
CA ILE A 50 12.55 -9.82 13.18
C ILE A 50 11.31 -9.73 12.30
N PHE A 51 11.31 -10.51 11.22
CA PHE A 51 10.21 -10.52 10.26
C PHE A 51 9.08 -11.44 10.74
N HIS A 52 7.85 -10.92 10.76
CA HIS A 52 6.65 -11.69 11.08
C HIS A 52 5.83 -11.99 9.82
N PRO A 53 5.81 -13.24 9.33
CA PRO A 53 5.17 -13.58 8.05
C PRO A 53 3.65 -13.38 8.07
N TRP A 54 2.96 -13.71 9.18
CA TRP A 54 1.51 -13.49 9.25
C TRP A 54 1.11 -12.03 9.29
N ALA A 55 1.91 -11.16 9.91
CA ALA A 55 1.64 -9.74 9.91
C ALA A 55 1.88 -9.12 8.54
N ALA A 56 2.90 -9.56 7.82
CA ALA A 56 3.08 -9.19 6.42
C ALA A 56 1.92 -9.68 5.56
N LEU A 57 1.51 -10.95 5.66
CA LEU A 57 0.46 -11.47 4.79
C LEU A 57 -0.91 -10.81 5.04
N LEU A 58 -1.34 -10.78 6.29
CA LEU A 58 -2.66 -10.29 6.70
C LEU A 58 -2.72 -8.76 6.88
N GLY A 59 -1.56 -8.12 7.01
CA GLY A 59 -1.41 -6.66 7.11
C GLY A 59 -2.30 -6.03 8.18
N PRO A 60 -3.12 -5.02 7.84
CA PRO A 60 -3.96 -4.28 8.78
C PRO A 60 -4.88 -5.16 9.61
N VAL A 61 -5.35 -6.29 9.06
CA VAL A 61 -6.25 -7.22 9.76
C VAL A 61 -5.55 -7.86 10.96
N TRP A 62 -4.27 -8.23 10.81
CA TRP A 62 -3.49 -8.78 11.91
C TRP A 62 -3.27 -7.74 13.01
N TYR A 63 -2.96 -6.49 12.62
CA TYR A 63 -2.80 -5.38 13.56
C TYR A 63 -4.11 -5.09 14.31
N GLY A 64 -5.24 -5.00 13.62
CA GLY A 64 -6.55 -4.79 14.22
C GLY A 64 -6.95 -5.91 15.18
N ALA A 65 -6.71 -7.17 14.81
CA ALA A 65 -7.06 -8.34 15.64
C ALA A 65 -6.29 -8.37 16.97
N ARG A 66 -5.11 -7.74 17.01
CA ARG A 66 -4.26 -7.56 18.19
C ARG A 66 -4.51 -6.23 18.91
N GLY A 67 -5.49 -5.44 18.48
CA GLY A 67 -5.83 -4.13 19.06
C GLY A 67 -4.84 -3.01 18.74
N LEU A 68 -3.96 -3.19 17.75
CA LEU A 68 -2.95 -2.24 17.29
C LEU A 68 -3.51 -1.27 16.24
N TRP A 69 -4.65 -0.65 16.54
CA TRP A 69 -5.38 0.22 15.59
C TRP A 69 -4.58 1.42 15.07
N ASN A 70 -3.71 2.00 15.90
CA ASN A 70 -2.84 3.10 15.48
C ASN A 70 -1.86 2.70 14.36
N ALA A 71 -1.51 1.40 14.27
CA ALA A 71 -0.71 0.87 13.17
C ALA A 71 -1.61 0.36 12.03
N ALA A 72 -2.74 -0.27 12.35
CA ALA A 72 -3.65 -0.84 11.36
C ALA A 72 -4.18 0.19 10.36
N ILE A 73 -4.64 1.36 10.83
CA ILE A 73 -5.25 2.39 9.97
C ILE A 73 -4.27 2.95 8.92
N PRO A 74 -3.07 3.45 9.28
CA PRO A 74 -2.15 3.97 8.28
C PRO A 74 -1.72 2.88 7.29
N PHE A 75 -1.51 1.65 7.75
CA PHE A 75 -1.20 0.54 6.85
C PHE A 75 -2.34 0.22 5.88
N LEU A 76 -3.59 0.25 6.36
CA LEU A 76 -4.77 0.05 5.52
C LEU A 76 -4.85 1.10 4.42
N LEU A 77 -4.58 2.37 4.75
CA LEU A 77 -4.60 3.46 3.78
C LEU A 77 -3.55 3.25 2.67
N VAL A 78 -2.32 2.90 3.04
CA VAL A 78 -1.25 2.72 2.04
C VAL A 78 -1.43 1.44 1.22
N GLU A 79 -1.93 0.35 1.81
CA GLU A 79 -2.30 -0.85 1.07
C GLU A 79 -3.42 -0.57 0.06
N THR A 80 -4.46 0.15 0.50
CA THR A 80 -5.58 0.55 -0.38
C THR A 80 -5.07 1.36 -1.55
N PHE A 81 -4.15 2.30 -1.32
CA PHE A 81 -3.53 3.07 -2.39
C PHE A 81 -2.75 2.18 -3.37
N ALA A 82 -2.02 1.16 -2.89
CA ALA A 82 -1.34 0.19 -3.74
C ALA A 82 -2.31 -0.64 -4.58
N PHE A 83 -3.40 -1.13 -3.99
CA PHE A 83 -4.45 -1.85 -4.72
C PHE A 83 -5.14 -0.98 -5.76
N ILE A 84 -5.45 0.27 -5.44
CA ILE A 84 -5.99 1.24 -6.40
C ILE A 84 -5.00 1.41 -7.56
N GLN A 85 -3.71 1.54 -7.27
CA GLN A 85 -2.70 1.74 -8.31
C GLN A 85 -2.59 0.53 -9.24
N MET A 86 -2.61 -0.68 -8.68
CA MET A 86 -2.68 -1.93 -9.43
C MET A 86 -3.95 -2.02 -10.29
N ALA A 87 -5.12 -1.74 -9.70
CA ALA A 87 -6.39 -1.79 -10.41
C ALA A 87 -6.43 -0.79 -11.57
N ARG A 88 -5.89 0.42 -11.38
CA ARG A 88 -5.75 1.41 -12.45
C ARG A 88 -4.82 0.94 -13.55
N GLY A 89 -3.70 0.32 -13.23
CA GLY A 89 -2.77 -0.19 -14.25
C GLY A 89 -3.29 -1.41 -15.02
N LEU A 90 -4.05 -2.30 -14.36
CA LEU A 90 -4.57 -3.54 -14.96
C LEU A 90 -5.90 -3.36 -15.68
N PHE A 91 -6.80 -2.54 -15.14
CA PHE A 91 -8.17 -2.40 -15.62
C PHE A 91 -8.53 -0.96 -16.02
N GLY A 92 -7.65 0.00 -15.77
CA GLY A 92 -7.89 1.37 -16.21
C GLY A 92 -7.77 1.45 -17.73
N ASN A 93 -8.77 2.03 -18.38
CA ASN A 93 -8.60 2.51 -19.74
C ASN A 93 -7.89 3.87 -19.66
N LEU A 94 -6.56 3.84 -19.44
CA LEU A 94 -5.75 5.04 -19.21
C LEU A 94 -5.82 6.03 -20.39
N ALA A 95 -6.12 5.56 -21.61
CA ALA A 95 -6.23 6.38 -22.81
C ALA A 95 -7.67 6.87 -23.09
N THR A 96 -8.67 6.56 -22.25
CA THR A 96 -10.08 6.97 -22.48
C THR A 96 -10.20 8.46 -22.75
N ASP A 97 -9.52 9.28 -21.94
CA ASP A 97 -9.59 10.74 -22.06
C ASP A 97 -8.94 11.23 -23.36
N ALA A 98 -7.85 10.59 -23.79
CA ALA A 98 -7.20 10.89 -25.07
C ALA A 98 -8.12 10.53 -26.24
N TYR A 99 -8.76 9.35 -26.22
CA TYR A 99 -9.72 8.96 -27.25
C TYR A 99 -10.99 9.80 -27.26
N ALA A 100 -11.47 10.26 -26.10
CA ALA A 100 -12.59 11.19 -26.02
C ALA A 100 -12.26 12.53 -26.70
N ARG A 101 -11.03 13.03 -26.55
CA ARG A 101 -10.55 14.24 -27.26
C ARG A 101 -10.45 13.99 -28.77
N VAL A 102 -9.95 12.83 -29.21
CA VAL A 102 -9.94 12.46 -30.64
C VAL A 102 -11.34 12.56 -31.24
N ALA A 103 -12.35 11.98 -30.58
CA ALA A 103 -13.73 12.02 -31.06
C ALA A 103 -14.28 13.45 -31.22
N GLN A 104 -13.94 14.36 -30.28
CA GLN A 104 -14.34 15.77 -30.38
C GLN A 104 -13.67 16.47 -31.58
N VAL A 105 -12.39 16.21 -31.83
CA VAL A 105 -11.65 16.80 -32.96
C VAL A 105 -12.15 16.23 -34.29
N GLU A 106 -12.44 14.93 -34.35
CA GLU A 106 -13.01 14.27 -35.54
C GLU A 106 -14.39 14.84 -35.92
N ALA A 107 -15.25 15.11 -34.94
CA ALA A 107 -16.53 15.77 -35.19
C ALA A 107 -16.35 17.16 -35.85
N THR A 108 -15.38 17.94 -35.36
CA THR A 108 -15.04 19.24 -35.95
C THR A 108 -14.43 19.10 -37.35
N LEU A 109 -13.55 18.12 -37.55
CA LEU A 109 -12.92 17.83 -38.83
C LEU A 109 -13.95 17.47 -39.91
N ALA A 110 -14.97 16.68 -39.57
CA ALA A 110 -16.02 16.31 -40.50
C ALA A 110 -16.77 17.54 -41.05
N LEU A 111 -17.06 18.52 -40.20
CA LEU A 111 -17.65 19.79 -40.63
C LEU A 111 -16.71 20.57 -41.56
N ARG A 112 -15.43 20.68 -41.19
CA ARG A 112 -14.44 21.41 -42.00
C ARG A 112 -14.17 20.75 -43.36
N LYS A 113 -14.22 19.43 -43.46
CA LYS A 113 -14.11 18.70 -44.74
C LYS A 113 -15.29 19.02 -45.67
N LYS A 114 -16.52 19.04 -45.16
CA LYS A 114 -17.70 19.45 -45.96
C LYS A 114 -17.60 20.91 -46.44
N GLN A 115 -17.11 21.81 -45.58
CA GLN A 115 -16.88 23.21 -45.96
C GLN A 115 -15.81 23.33 -47.05
N LEU A 116 -14.73 22.55 -46.96
CA LEU A 116 -13.68 22.49 -47.98
C LEU A 116 -14.22 21.99 -49.33
N GLU A 117 -15.03 20.93 -49.33
CA GLU A 117 -15.66 20.41 -50.55
C GLU A 117 -16.59 21.44 -51.19
N ALA A 118 -17.42 22.12 -50.39
CA ALA A 118 -18.29 23.19 -50.87
C ALA A 118 -17.49 24.38 -51.45
N ALA A 119 -16.41 24.78 -50.79
CA ALA A 119 -15.52 25.86 -51.26
C ALA A 119 -14.83 25.49 -52.58
N ARG A 120 -14.40 24.22 -52.75
CA ARG A 120 -13.83 23.71 -54.01
C ARG A 120 -14.86 23.70 -55.13
N ALA A 121 -16.09 23.25 -54.86
CA ALA A 121 -17.17 23.25 -55.85
C ALA A 121 -17.55 24.67 -56.31
N ALA A 122 -17.42 25.66 -55.42
CA ALA A 122 -17.70 27.06 -55.70
C ALA A 122 -16.52 27.87 -56.28
N ASN A 123 -15.33 27.25 -56.48
CA ASN A 123 -14.08 27.95 -56.83
C ASN A 123 -13.80 29.18 -55.94
N ALA A 124 -14.01 29.04 -54.63
CA ALA A 124 -13.78 30.13 -53.69
C ALA A 124 -12.27 30.39 -53.46
N ASP A 125 -11.87 31.66 -53.34
CA ASP A 125 -10.47 32.06 -53.13
C ASP A 125 -9.87 31.56 -51.78
N ASN A 126 -10.71 31.07 -50.86
CA ASN A 126 -10.31 30.65 -49.51
C ASN A 126 -10.14 29.13 -49.32
N VAL A 127 -10.15 28.35 -50.41
CA VAL A 127 -9.93 26.89 -50.37
C VAL A 127 -8.66 26.52 -49.61
N ASP A 128 -7.56 27.25 -49.83
CA ASP A 128 -6.27 27.02 -49.16
C ASP A 128 -6.36 27.14 -47.63
N VAL A 129 -7.20 28.05 -47.11
CA VAL A 129 -7.40 28.25 -45.67
C VAL A 129 -8.10 27.04 -45.07
N PHE A 130 -9.13 26.52 -45.74
CA PHE A 130 -9.83 25.32 -45.30
C PHE A 130 -8.93 24.09 -45.36
N GLU A 131 -8.12 23.95 -46.41
CA GLU A 131 -7.18 22.84 -46.56
C GLU A 131 -6.14 22.82 -45.44
N ARG A 132 -5.56 24.00 -45.11
CA ARG A 132 -4.65 24.14 -43.97
C ARG A 132 -5.33 23.79 -42.65
N THR A 133 -6.58 24.20 -42.45
CA THR A 133 -7.35 23.91 -41.24
C THR A 133 -7.60 22.41 -41.10
N VAL A 134 -8.04 21.75 -42.17
CA VAL A 134 -8.24 20.29 -42.21
C VAL A 134 -6.94 19.56 -41.88
N LYS A 135 -5.83 19.94 -42.53
CA LYS A 135 -4.51 19.34 -42.30
C LYS A 135 -4.03 19.52 -40.85
N SER A 136 -4.28 20.70 -40.26
CA SER A 136 -3.96 20.98 -38.85
C SER A 136 -4.74 20.08 -37.89
N LEU A 137 -6.05 19.92 -38.13
CA LEU A 137 -6.90 19.04 -37.31
C LEU A 137 -6.51 17.56 -37.45
N GLU A 138 -6.18 17.11 -38.66
CA GLU A 138 -5.66 15.74 -38.89
C GLU A 138 -4.33 15.50 -38.17
N ALA A 139 -3.42 16.49 -38.21
CA ALA A 139 -2.17 16.44 -37.47
C ALA A 139 -2.42 16.38 -35.94
N ALA A 140 -3.38 17.16 -35.43
CA ALA A 140 -3.77 17.13 -34.03
C ALA A 140 -4.31 15.76 -33.60
N ILE A 141 -5.20 15.14 -34.40
CA ILE A 141 -5.69 13.78 -34.15
C ILE A 141 -4.52 12.78 -34.12
N GLY A 142 -3.62 12.85 -35.10
CA GLY A 142 -2.43 11.99 -35.15
C GLY A 142 -1.47 12.21 -33.98
N GLY A 143 -1.43 13.42 -33.40
CA GLY A 143 -0.72 13.71 -32.16
C GLY A 143 -1.37 13.04 -30.96
N ILE A 144 -2.67 13.25 -30.77
CA ILE A 144 -3.42 12.68 -29.62
C ILE A 144 -3.43 11.14 -29.66
N ARG A 145 -3.53 10.52 -30.84
CA ARG A 145 -3.46 9.07 -30.98
C ARG A 145 -2.08 8.50 -30.62
N ARG A 146 -1.00 9.25 -30.87
CA ARG A 146 0.35 8.85 -30.46
C ARG A 146 0.50 8.94 -28.94
N GLU A 147 0.05 10.03 -28.35
CA GLU A 147 0.00 10.18 -26.88
C GLU A 147 -0.82 9.05 -26.23
N ALA A 148 -1.98 8.71 -26.79
CA ALA A 148 -2.79 7.59 -26.33
C ALA A 148 -2.02 6.25 -26.35
N ALA A 149 -1.30 5.97 -27.44
CA ALA A 149 -0.50 4.76 -27.56
C ALA A 149 0.68 4.73 -26.56
N GLU A 150 1.30 5.87 -26.27
CA GLU A 150 2.35 5.98 -25.26
C GLU A 150 1.79 5.71 -23.85
N ILE A 151 0.60 6.22 -23.54
CA ILE A 151 -0.09 5.97 -22.28
C ILE A 151 -0.42 4.48 -22.11
N GLU A 152 -0.89 3.83 -23.17
CA GLU A 152 -1.18 2.37 -23.16
C GLU A 152 0.08 1.54 -22.93
N GLN A 153 1.21 1.90 -23.56
CA GLN A 153 2.50 1.24 -23.32
C GLN A 153 2.98 1.40 -21.87
N GLY A 154 2.67 2.53 -21.24
CA GLY A 154 2.99 2.80 -19.83
C GLY A 154 2.09 2.07 -18.83
N ALA A 155 0.93 1.56 -19.24
CA ALA A 155 -0.08 1.00 -18.32
C ALA A 155 0.46 -0.18 -17.47
N ILE A 156 1.27 -1.05 -18.08
CA ILE A 156 1.88 -2.17 -17.35
C ILE A 156 2.86 -1.70 -16.26
N TRP A 157 3.60 -0.63 -16.52
CA TRP A 157 4.53 -0.05 -15.54
C TRP A 157 3.78 0.59 -14.36
N VAL A 158 2.60 1.14 -14.62
CA VAL A 158 1.69 1.63 -13.58
C VAL A 158 1.19 0.48 -12.69
N ALA A 159 0.85 -0.68 -13.26
CA ALA A 159 0.47 -1.85 -12.48
C ALA A 159 1.65 -2.40 -11.65
N LEU A 160 2.82 -2.53 -12.27
CA LEU A 160 4.03 -3.06 -11.63
C LEU A 160 4.52 -2.18 -10.48
N SER A 161 4.43 -0.85 -10.59
CA SER A 161 4.77 0.05 -9.50
C SER A 161 3.83 -0.13 -8.29
N GLY A 162 2.54 -0.37 -8.55
CA GLY A 162 1.57 -0.74 -7.52
C GLY A 162 1.94 -2.05 -6.79
N VAL A 163 2.35 -3.08 -7.54
CA VAL A 163 2.82 -4.35 -6.96
C VAL A 163 4.09 -4.15 -6.12
N ALA A 164 5.08 -3.43 -6.66
CA ALA A 164 6.32 -3.15 -5.95
C ALA A 164 6.06 -2.40 -4.63
N MET A 165 5.17 -1.40 -4.67
CA MET A 165 4.77 -0.64 -3.49
C MET A 165 4.04 -1.53 -2.47
N LEU A 166 3.14 -2.41 -2.91
CA LEU A 166 2.46 -3.37 -2.04
C LEU A 166 3.47 -4.27 -1.33
N LEU A 167 4.42 -4.86 -2.06
CA LEU A 167 5.46 -5.71 -1.48
C LEU A 167 6.31 -4.96 -0.45
N LEU A 168 6.63 -3.70 -0.72
CA LEU A 168 7.37 -2.85 0.21
C LEU A 168 6.58 -2.63 1.51
N PHE A 169 5.29 -2.31 1.43
CA PHE A 169 4.45 -2.14 2.62
C PHE A 169 4.28 -3.45 3.39
N LYS A 170 4.05 -4.57 2.70
CA LYS A 170 3.98 -5.90 3.30
C LYS A 170 5.26 -6.26 4.06
N ALA A 171 6.42 -5.91 3.51
CA ALA A 171 7.70 -6.08 4.20
C ALA A 171 7.78 -5.20 5.46
N ALA A 172 7.43 -3.92 5.35
CA ALA A 172 7.42 -3.00 6.48
C ALA A 172 6.47 -3.45 7.60
N GLU A 173 5.29 -3.95 7.27
CA GLU A 173 4.34 -4.54 8.20
C GLU A 173 4.94 -5.74 8.91
N GLY A 174 5.59 -6.66 8.19
CA GLY A 174 6.24 -7.82 8.80
C GLY A 174 7.33 -7.45 9.80
N PHE A 175 8.13 -6.42 9.52
CA PHE A 175 9.20 -5.98 10.42
C PHE A 175 8.69 -5.16 11.60
N TRP A 176 7.63 -4.35 11.44
CA TRP A 176 7.14 -3.50 12.52
C TRP A 176 6.26 -4.26 13.53
N ALA A 177 5.64 -5.36 13.10
CA ALA A 177 4.67 -6.14 13.87
C ALA A 177 5.14 -6.51 15.28
N ASN A 178 6.32 -7.12 15.38
CA ASN A 178 6.85 -7.61 16.65
C ASN A 178 7.08 -6.48 17.65
N ARG A 179 7.58 -5.32 17.18
CA ARG A 179 7.84 -4.15 18.02
C ARG A 179 6.56 -3.44 18.43
N ALA A 180 5.59 -3.35 17.53
CA ALA A 180 4.28 -2.79 17.85
C ALA A 180 3.59 -3.61 18.95
N LEU A 181 3.69 -4.93 18.87
CA LEU A 181 3.12 -5.84 19.85
C LEU A 181 3.86 -5.83 21.19
N GLU A 182 5.20 -5.76 21.19
CA GLU A 182 6.01 -5.60 22.41
C GLU A 182 5.64 -4.31 23.15
N LYS A 183 5.55 -3.17 22.44
CA LYS A 183 5.12 -1.91 23.06
C LYS A 183 3.74 -2.04 23.71
N ARG A 184 2.80 -2.70 23.02
CA ARG A 184 1.46 -2.95 23.55
C ARG A 184 1.48 -3.88 24.77
N PHE A 185 2.37 -4.87 24.79
CA PHE A 185 2.58 -5.72 25.95
C PHE A 185 3.05 -4.90 27.16
N SER A 186 4.00 -3.98 26.97
CA SER A 186 4.46 -3.08 28.04
C SER A 186 3.34 -2.17 28.57
N GLU A 187 2.51 -1.61 27.69
CA GLU A 187 1.33 -0.82 28.08
C GLU A 187 0.32 -1.68 28.88
N TRP A 188 0.11 -2.92 28.46
CA TRP A 188 -0.76 -3.88 29.15
C TRP A 188 -0.23 -4.28 30.53
N LEU A 189 1.09 -4.44 30.68
CA LEU A 189 1.72 -4.66 31.99
C LEU A 189 1.46 -3.49 32.94
N SER A 190 1.49 -2.25 32.44
CA SER A 190 1.17 -1.06 33.24
C SER A 190 -0.34 -0.91 33.50
N ASN A 191 -1.20 -1.37 32.59
CA ASN A 191 -2.65 -1.27 32.72
C ASN A 191 -3.36 -2.52 32.19
N ARG A 192 -3.70 -3.45 33.10
CA ARG A 192 -4.39 -4.71 32.80
C ARG A 192 -5.82 -4.54 32.25
N LYS A 193 -6.38 -3.33 32.25
CA LYS A 193 -7.68 -3.04 31.59
C LYS A 193 -7.57 -3.01 30.07
N ILE A 194 -6.35 -2.89 29.52
CA ILE A 194 -6.12 -3.00 28.08
C ILE A 194 -6.40 -4.44 27.66
N ALA A 195 -7.08 -4.62 26.54
CA ALA A 195 -7.48 -5.94 26.10
C ALA A 195 -6.29 -6.70 25.48
N SER A 196 -6.03 -7.93 25.94
CA SER A 196 -5.00 -8.83 25.45
C SER A 196 -5.52 -9.78 24.35
N GLY A 197 -4.62 -10.53 23.71
CA GLY A 197 -4.99 -11.63 22.81
C GLY A 197 -5.35 -11.27 21.37
N VAL A 198 -5.89 -12.27 20.67
CA VAL A 198 -6.43 -12.15 19.31
C VAL A 198 -7.95 -12.14 19.39
N THR A 199 -8.61 -11.10 18.89
CA THR A 199 -10.07 -11.07 18.86
C THR A 199 -10.59 -10.49 17.55
N LEU A 200 -11.29 -11.32 16.77
CA LEU A 200 -11.89 -10.91 15.50
C LEU A 200 -12.99 -9.84 15.65
N ARG A 201 -13.68 -9.77 16.81
CA ARG A 201 -14.61 -8.67 17.08
C ARG A 201 -13.91 -7.30 17.11
N ARG A 202 -12.61 -7.25 17.43
CA ARG A 202 -11.84 -6.01 17.45
C ARG A 202 -11.34 -5.58 16.08
N THR A 203 -11.49 -6.38 15.02
CA THR A 203 -11.22 -5.91 13.65
C THR A 203 -12.46 -5.29 13.00
N LEU A 204 -13.65 -5.51 13.58
CA LEU A 204 -14.95 -5.10 13.02
C LEU A 204 -15.61 -3.93 13.77
N LEU A 205 -14.93 -3.37 14.78
CA LEU A 205 -15.41 -2.29 15.65
C LEU A 205 -14.58 -1.03 15.46
#